data_AF-A0A7Z9Q7A2-F1
#
_entry.id   AF-A0A7Z9Q7A2-F1
#
_cell.length_a   1.000
_cell.length_b   1.000
_cell.length_c   1.000
_cell.angle_alpha   90.00
_cell.angle_beta   90.00
_cell.angle_gamma   90.00
#
_symmetry.space_group_name_H-M   'P 1'
#
loop_
_entity.id
_entity.type
_entity.pdbx_description
1 polymer ?
#
loop_
_entity_poly.entity_id
_entity_poly.type
_entity_poly.pdbx_seq_one_letter_code
_entity_poly.pdbx_strand_id
1 'polypeptide(L)'
;MTIPKEILRNNNNLTTLVFIILIVLQSCTSKPEIKPQEPAHPINTIETLRQNHESKILTNDEYYLYMTYAIFSQESLPGNYKGIVGPRDGTPVIMEVQRAYYSLQPETQDIIRQWIRPLPQKPTKRKP
;
A
#
# COMPACT_ATOMS: atom_id res chain seq x y z
N MET A 1 -6.96 -72.03 37.23
CA MET A 1 -7.42 -71.14 36.15
C MET A 1 -6.78 -69.79 36.42
N THR A 2 -5.68 -69.50 35.71
CA THR A 2 -4.73 -68.43 36.05
C THR A 2 -4.69 -67.47 34.86
N ILE A 3 -5.12 -66.23 35.08
CA ILE A 3 -5.10 -65.17 34.08
C ILE A 3 -3.65 -64.66 33.94
N PRO A 4 -3.11 -64.45 32.73
CA PRO A 4 -1.72 -64.04 32.56
C PRO A 4 -1.53 -62.57 32.95
N LYS A 5 -0.49 -62.30 33.75
CA LYS A 5 0.05 -60.96 34.03
C LYS A 5 0.82 -60.44 32.82
N GLU A 6 0.13 -60.00 31.77
CA GLU A 6 0.80 -59.29 30.65
C GLU A 6 -0.04 -58.11 30.12
N ILE A 7 -0.84 -57.47 30.99
CA ILE A 7 -1.54 -56.22 30.67
C ILE A 7 -1.15 -55.13 31.66
N LEU A 8 0.15 -54.98 31.91
CA LEU A 8 0.65 -53.81 32.62
C LEU A 8 1.98 -53.36 32.01
N ARG A 9 1.98 -53.10 30.70
CA ARG A 9 3.13 -52.50 30.03
C ARG A 9 2.69 -51.35 29.13
N ASN A 10 3.13 -50.16 29.52
CA ASN A 10 3.28 -48.93 28.72
C ASN A 10 2.06 -48.00 28.51
N ASN A 11 1.37 -47.60 29.58
CA ASN A 11 0.42 -46.47 29.50
C ASN A 11 1.10 -45.09 29.43
N ASN A 12 2.35 -44.97 29.87
CA ASN A 12 3.08 -43.69 29.90
C ASN A 12 3.55 -43.24 28.51
N ASN A 13 3.86 -44.18 27.61
CA ASN A 13 4.29 -43.89 26.24
C ASN A 13 3.10 -43.45 25.37
N LEU A 14 1.92 -44.06 25.56
CA LEU A 14 0.71 -43.65 24.82
C LEU A 14 0.27 -42.24 25.22
N THR A 15 0.33 -41.90 26.51
CA THR A 15 0.00 -40.55 26.99
C THR A 15 1.00 -39.51 26.48
N THR A 16 2.31 -39.79 26.50
CA THR A 16 3.30 -38.86 25.92
C THR A 16 3.13 -38.70 24.41
N LEU A 17 2.83 -39.76 23.68
CA LEU A 17 2.62 -39.71 22.23
C LEU A 17 1.35 -38.90 21.87
N VAL A 18 0.27 -39.05 22.66
CA VAL A 18 -0.95 -38.24 22.52
C VAL A 18 -0.68 -36.76 22.83
N PHE A 19 0.12 -36.45 23.85
CA PHE A 19 0.51 -35.07 24.16
C PHE A 19 1.37 -34.42 23.05
N ILE A 20 2.31 -35.17 22.45
CA ILE A 20 3.13 -34.69 21.34
C ILE A 20 2.26 -34.41 20.11
N ILE A 21 1.30 -35.28 19.79
CA ILE A 21 0.35 -35.07 18.68
C ILE A 21 -0.51 -33.82 18.91
N LEU A 22 -0.97 -33.59 20.14
CA LEU A 22 -1.75 -32.39 20.52
C LEU A 22 -0.96 -31.08 20.35
N ILE A 23 0.34 -31.07 20.65
CA ILE A 23 1.20 -29.87 20.49
C ILE A 23 1.43 -29.55 19.01
N VAL A 24 1.61 -30.56 18.15
CA VAL A 24 1.85 -30.36 16.70
C VAL A 24 0.60 -29.80 16.00
N LEU A 25 -0.60 -30.16 16.45
CA LEU A 25 -1.88 -29.70 15.88
C LEU A 25 -2.21 -28.23 16.21
N GLN A 26 -1.61 -27.65 17.25
CA GLN A 26 -1.83 -26.24 17.64
C GLN A 26 -0.96 -25.26 16.82
N SER A 27 0.01 -25.74 16.04
CA SER A 27 0.91 -24.90 15.23
C SER A 27 0.32 -24.44 13.89
N CYS A 28 -0.94 -24.80 13.59
CA CYS A 28 -1.69 -24.24 12.47
C CYS A 28 -2.70 -23.20 12.95
N THR A 29 -2.29 -22.26 13.81
CA THR A 29 -3.07 -21.03 13.96
C THR A 29 -2.77 -20.16 12.75
N SER A 30 -3.80 -19.94 11.92
CA SER A 30 -3.75 -19.03 10.79
C SER A 30 -3.07 -17.74 11.22
N LYS A 31 -2.06 -17.33 10.44
CA LYS A 31 -1.41 -16.02 10.54
C LYS A 31 -2.52 -14.99 10.80
N PRO A 32 -2.51 -14.24 11.91
CA PRO A 32 -3.55 -13.27 12.15
C PRO A 32 -3.55 -12.34 10.94
N GLU A 33 -4.67 -12.31 10.23
CA GLU A 33 -4.92 -11.29 9.23
C GLU A 33 -5.01 -10.00 10.04
N ILE A 34 -3.86 -9.34 10.19
CA ILE A 34 -3.76 -8.02 10.77
C ILE A 34 -4.55 -7.15 9.80
N LYS A 35 -5.85 -6.97 10.07
CA LYS A 35 -6.63 -5.90 9.46
C LYS A 35 -5.79 -4.64 9.66
N PRO A 36 -5.43 -3.92 8.59
CA PRO A 36 -4.72 -2.67 8.73
C PRO A 36 -5.48 -1.84 9.77
N GLN A 37 -4.84 -1.54 10.89
CA GLN A 37 -5.40 -0.62 11.86
C GLN A 37 -5.64 0.68 11.10
N GLU A 38 -6.91 1.02 10.90
CA GLU A 38 -7.28 2.26 10.27
C GLU A 38 -6.65 3.38 11.11
N PRO A 39 -5.82 4.24 10.50
CA PRO A 39 -5.06 5.22 11.26
C PRO A 39 -6.02 6.10 12.08
N ALA A 40 -5.67 6.37 13.34
CA ALA A 40 -6.50 7.12 14.30
C ALA A 40 -6.91 8.51 13.79
N HIS A 41 -6.20 9.04 12.80
CA HIS A 41 -6.56 10.21 12.04
C HIS A 41 -6.56 9.88 10.55
N PRO A 42 -7.55 10.35 9.78
CA PRO A 42 -7.57 10.14 8.34
C PRO A 42 -6.33 10.77 7.71
N ILE A 43 -5.67 10.00 6.85
CA ILE A 43 -4.47 10.44 6.12
C ILE A 43 -4.86 11.65 5.25
N ASN A 44 -4.09 12.74 5.33
CA ASN A 44 -4.19 13.81 4.34
C ASN A 44 -3.39 13.39 3.11
N THR A 45 -4.08 12.93 2.07
CA THR A 45 -3.46 12.31 0.90
C THR A 45 -2.44 13.24 0.23
N ILE A 46 -2.79 14.51 0.01
CA ILE A 46 -1.94 15.46 -0.71
C ILE A 46 -0.67 15.78 0.08
N GLU A 47 -0.82 16.03 1.38
CA GLU A 47 0.32 16.33 2.25
C GLU A 47 1.26 15.13 2.40
N THR A 48 0.71 13.92 2.59
CA THR A 48 1.52 12.70 2.68
C THR A 48 2.27 12.42 1.38
N LEU A 49 1.64 12.63 0.21
CA LEU A 49 2.33 12.49 -1.08
C LEU A 49 3.50 13.47 -1.22
N ARG A 50 3.32 14.73 -0.82
CA ARG A 50 4.40 15.74 -0.82
C ARG A 50 5.56 15.34 0.08
N GLN A 51 5.28 14.98 1.32
CA GLN A 51 6.29 14.56 2.29
C GLN A 51 7.10 13.34 1.79
N ASN A 52 6.42 12.37 1.19
CA ASN A 52 7.08 11.17 0.64
C ASN A 52 7.89 11.47 -0.61
N HIS A 53 7.49 12.44 -1.43
CA HIS A 53 8.28 12.91 -2.57
C HIS A 53 9.52 13.70 -2.13
N GLU A 54 9.38 14.58 -1.14
CA GLU A 54 10.50 15.31 -0.52
C GLU A 54 11.51 14.34 0.08
N SER A 55 11.02 13.29 0.76
CA SER A 55 11.82 12.22 1.37
C SER A 55 12.37 11.20 0.36
N LYS A 56 12.15 11.39 -0.94
CA LYS A 56 12.62 10.49 -2.02
C LYS A 56 12.08 9.05 -1.94
N ILE A 57 10.98 8.86 -1.23
CA ILE A 57 10.24 7.60 -1.21
C ILE A 57 9.48 7.44 -2.54
N LEU A 58 8.90 8.53 -3.05
CA LEU A 58 8.26 8.57 -4.36
C LEU A 58 9.19 9.18 -5.40
N THR A 59 9.24 8.55 -6.58
CA THR A 59 9.82 9.17 -7.77
C THR A 59 8.95 10.33 -8.26
N ASN A 60 9.47 11.15 -9.18
CA ASN A 60 8.67 12.23 -9.80
C ASN A 60 7.43 11.66 -10.50
N ASP A 61 7.61 10.61 -11.31
CA ASP A 61 6.53 9.98 -12.05
C ASP A 61 5.42 9.46 -11.13
N GLU A 62 5.79 8.71 -10.08
CA GLU A 62 4.82 8.23 -9.09
C GLU A 62 4.12 9.37 -8.36
N TYR A 63 4.88 10.38 -7.92
CA TYR A 63 4.34 11.53 -7.21
C TYR A 63 3.28 12.26 -8.03
N TYR A 64 3.60 12.67 -9.27
CA TYR A 64 2.66 13.42 -10.09
C TYR A 64 1.50 12.57 -10.61
N LEU A 65 1.71 11.26 -10.79
CA LEU A 65 0.64 10.32 -11.10
C LEU A 65 -0.33 10.18 -9.93
N TYR A 66 0.18 9.98 -8.71
CA TYR A 66 -0.66 9.85 -7.52
C TYR A 66 -1.35 11.16 -7.15
N MET A 67 -0.71 12.31 -7.36
CA MET A 67 -1.38 13.62 -7.23
C MET A 67 -2.56 13.74 -8.21
N THR A 68 -2.41 13.24 -9.43
CA THR A 68 -3.50 13.20 -10.42
C THR A 68 -4.63 12.27 -9.96
N TYR A 69 -4.31 11.06 -9.50
CA TYR A 69 -5.30 10.12 -8.97
C TYR A 69 -6.01 10.65 -7.73
N ALA A 70 -5.32 11.35 -6.82
CA ALA A 70 -5.95 11.94 -5.64
C ALA A 70 -7.09 12.91 -6.00
N ILE A 71 -6.98 13.63 -7.12
CA ILE A 71 -8.00 14.58 -7.57
C ILE A 71 -9.09 13.91 -8.41
N PHE A 72 -8.72 12.99 -9.32
CA PHE A 72 -9.64 12.51 -10.36
C PHE A 72 -10.06 11.04 -10.24
N SER A 73 -9.34 10.23 -9.48
CA SER A 73 -9.48 8.76 -9.46
C SER A 73 -8.91 8.16 -8.17
N GLN A 74 -9.49 8.49 -7.01
CA GLN A 74 -8.97 8.09 -5.69
C GLN A 74 -8.91 6.57 -5.52
N GLU A 75 -9.78 5.83 -6.20
CA GLU A 75 -9.80 4.38 -6.23
C GLU A 75 -8.50 3.78 -6.77
N SER A 76 -7.81 4.50 -7.65
CA SER A 76 -6.54 4.12 -8.28
C SER A 76 -5.32 4.39 -7.40
N LEU A 77 -5.48 5.09 -6.28
CA LEU A 77 -4.38 5.30 -5.34
C LEU A 77 -3.97 3.98 -4.66
N PRO A 78 -2.66 3.80 -4.39
CA PRO A 78 -2.22 2.74 -3.47
C PRO A 78 -2.90 2.90 -2.11
N GLY A 79 -3.17 1.77 -1.43
CA GLY A 79 -3.96 1.75 -0.20
C GLY A 79 -3.42 2.66 0.92
N ASN A 80 -2.10 2.79 1.03
CA ASN A 80 -1.43 3.65 2.01
C ASN A 80 -1.55 5.16 1.73
N TYR A 81 -2.11 5.55 0.58
CA TYR A 81 -2.40 6.95 0.24
C TYR A 81 -3.90 7.25 0.16
N LYS A 82 -4.76 6.24 0.35
CA LYS A 82 -6.21 6.44 0.38
C LYS A 82 -6.58 7.17 1.67
N GLY A 83 -7.03 8.40 1.54
CA GLY A 83 -7.31 9.31 2.64
C GLY A 83 -8.20 10.46 2.20
N ILE A 84 -8.15 11.56 2.94
CA ILE A 84 -8.91 12.77 2.64
C ILE A 84 -8.07 13.68 1.74
N VAL A 85 -8.73 14.23 0.73
CA VAL A 85 -8.22 15.36 -0.07
C VAL A 85 -8.98 16.61 0.36
N GLY A 86 -8.26 17.70 0.62
CA GLY A 86 -8.86 18.94 1.05
C GLY A 86 -9.75 19.55 -0.05
N PRO A 87 -10.88 20.19 0.31
CA PRO A 87 -11.82 20.73 -0.67
C PRO A 87 -11.24 21.84 -1.57
N ARG A 88 -10.06 22.36 -1.23
CA ARG A 88 -9.36 23.43 -1.97
C ARG A 88 -8.05 22.97 -2.61
N ASP A 89 -7.73 21.68 -2.56
CA ASP A 89 -6.45 21.16 -3.07
C ASP A 89 -6.46 20.95 -4.59
N GLY A 90 -7.64 20.84 -5.22
CA GLY A 90 -7.78 20.56 -6.65
C GLY A 90 -6.97 21.49 -7.55
N THR A 91 -7.26 22.79 -7.52
CA THR A 91 -6.58 23.75 -8.41
C THR A 91 -5.07 23.82 -8.18
N PRO A 92 -4.55 23.95 -6.94
CA PRO A 92 -3.12 23.90 -6.69
C PRO A 92 -2.45 22.64 -7.24
N VAL A 93 -3.03 21.46 -7.00
CA VAL A 93 -2.51 20.17 -7.47
C VAL A 93 -2.47 20.11 -8.99
N ILE A 94 -3.56 20.49 -9.66
CA ILE A 94 -3.63 20.51 -11.13
C ILE A 94 -2.53 21.41 -11.71
N MET A 95 -2.35 22.61 -11.15
CA MET A 95 -1.31 23.54 -11.61
C MET A 95 0.11 22.99 -11.38
N GLU A 96 0.32 22.28 -10.27
CA GLU A 96 1.58 21.63 -9.94
C GLU A 96 1.94 20.56 -10.99
N VAL A 97 0.99 19.65 -11.25
CA VAL A 97 1.13 18.58 -12.26
C VAL A 97 1.36 19.19 -13.66
N GLN A 98 0.58 20.20 -14.04
CA GLN A 98 0.74 20.88 -15.33
C GLN A 98 2.14 21.47 -15.55
N ARG A 99 2.75 22.03 -14.51
CA ARG A 99 4.11 22.60 -14.60
C ARG A 99 5.18 21.52 -14.76
N ALA A 100 4.98 20.37 -14.14
CA ALA A 100 5.92 19.26 -14.17
C ALA A 100 5.76 18.35 -15.39
N TYR A 101 4.60 18.39 -16.07
CA TYR A 101 4.20 17.44 -17.12
C TYR A 101 5.32 17.04 -18.10
N TYR A 102 6.03 17.99 -18.70
CA TYR A 102 7.06 17.69 -19.70
C TYR A 102 8.40 17.17 -19.13
N SER A 103 8.52 17.09 -17.81
CA SER A 103 9.67 16.47 -17.13
C SER A 103 9.44 15.00 -16.76
N LEU A 104 8.22 14.49 -16.98
CA LEU A 104 7.82 13.12 -16.65
C LEU A 104 8.12 12.16 -17.80
N GLN A 105 8.11 10.86 -17.52
CA GLN A 105 8.22 9.83 -18.54
C GLN A 105 7.01 9.87 -19.50
N PRO A 106 7.17 9.51 -20.78
CA PRO A 106 6.09 9.50 -21.76
C PRO A 106 4.86 8.70 -21.32
N GLU A 107 5.06 7.56 -20.66
CA GLU A 107 3.98 6.70 -20.16
C GLU A 107 3.14 7.44 -19.11
N THR A 108 3.81 8.14 -18.18
CA THR A 108 3.15 8.96 -17.16
C THR A 108 2.42 10.14 -17.79
N GLN A 109 3.04 10.80 -18.78
CA GLN A 109 2.41 11.88 -19.54
C GLN A 109 1.11 11.41 -20.23
N ASP A 110 1.16 10.24 -20.85
CA ASP A 110 0.05 9.62 -21.57
C ASP A 110 -1.14 9.29 -20.67
N ILE A 111 -0.87 8.94 -19.42
CA ILE A 111 -1.89 8.70 -18.40
C ILE A 111 -2.44 10.04 -17.91
N ILE A 112 -1.59 10.97 -17.46
CA ILE A 112 -2.00 12.25 -16.88
C ILE A 112 -2.83 13.09 -17.86
N ARG A 113 -2.49 13.10 -19.15
CA ARG A 113 -3.21 13.90 -20.17
C ARG A 113 -4.68 13.53 -20.35
N GLN A 114 -5.10 12.37 -19.86
CA GLN A 114 -6.51 11.96 -19.89
C GLN A 114 -7.39 12.82 -18.97
N TRP A 115 -6.81 13.39 -17.90
CA TRP A 115 -7.53 14.24 -16.95
C TRP A 115 -7.04 15.69 -16.96
N ILE A 116 -5.73 15.91 -17.08
CA ILE A 116 -5.12 17.24 -16.99
C ILE A 116 -4.51 17.61 -18.33
N ARG A 117 -5.09 18.60 -19.00
CA ARG A 117 -4.51 19.16 -20.23
C ARG A 117 -3.16 19.82 -19.90
N PRO A 118 -2.05 19.45 -20.56
CA PRO A 118 -0.76 20.09 -20.33
C PRO A 118 -0.78 21.54 -20.79
N LEU A 119 0.02 22.38 -20.11
CA LEU A 119 0.27 23.74 -20.59
C LEU A 119 1.12 23.68 -21.87
N PRO A 120 1.08 24.70 -22.74
CA PRO A 120 2.02 24.78 -23.85
C PRO A 120 3.47 24.75 -23.36
N GLN A 121 4.35 24.03 -24.06
CA GLN A 121 5.78 24.09 -23.76
C GLN A 121 6.27 25.53 -23.87
N LYS A 122 7.05 25.97 -22.88
CA LYS A 122 7.71 27.27 -22.98
C LYS A 122 8.64 27.25 -24.20
N PRO A 123 8.62 28.28 -25.05
CA PRO A 123 9.49 28.32 -26.21
C PRO A 123 10.96 28.31 -25.77
N THR A 124 11.74 27.39 -26.35
CA THR A 124 13.18 27.24 -26.09
C THR A 124 13.94 28.39 -26.75
N LYS A 125 14.06 29.52 -26.03
CA LYS A 125 14.72 30.78 -26.42
C LYS A 125 14.09 31.49 -27.63
N ARG A 126 13.84 32.78 -27.46
CA ARG A 126 13.79 33.70 -28.61
C ARG A 126 15.20 33.69 -29.21
N LYS A 127 15.34 33.43 -30.51
CA LYS A 127 16.62 33.64 -31.21
C LYS A 127 17.08 35.09 -30.90
N PRO A 128 18.37 35.28 -30.57
CA PRO A 128 18.91 36.61 -30.32
C PRO A 128 18.71 37.52 -31.54
#